data_AF-A0A6L3X7X1-F1
#
_entry.id   AF-A0A6L3X7X1-F1
#
_cell.length_a   1.000
_cell.length_b   1.000
_cell.length_c   1.000
_cell.angle_alpha   90.00
_cell.angle_beta   90.00
_cell.angle_gamma   90.00
#
_symmetry.space_group_name_H-M   'P 1'
#
loop_
_entity.id
_entity.type
_entity.pdbx_description
1 polymer ?
#
loop_
_entity_poly.entity_id
_entity_poly.type
_entity_poly.pdbx_seq_one_letter_code
_entity_poly.pdbx_strand_id
1 'polypeptide(L)'
;MFRQWLALVIIVLVYIPVAIDATVLHVAAPTLSMTLGASGNELLWIIDIYSLVMAGMVLPMGALGDRIGFKRLLMIGSVLFGLSSLAAAFAPS
;
A
#
# COMPACT_ATOMS: atom_id res chain seq x y z
N MET A 1 22.16 -13.65 15.35
CA MET A 1 20.72 -13.59 15.70
C MET A 1 20.17 -12.16 15.80
N PHE A 2 20.79 -11.24 16.55
CA PHE A 2 20.25 -9.86 16.73
C PHE A 2 19.98 -9.09 15.42
N ARG A 3 20.85 -9.22 14.41
CA ARG A 3 20.68 -8.59 13.09
C ARG A 3 19.43 -9.05 12.32
N GLN A 4 18.99 -10.30 12.50
CA GLN A 4 17.81 -10.83 11.81
C GLN A 4 16.52 -10.29 12.43
N TRP A 5 16.49 -10.13 13.76
CA TRP A 5 15.40 -9.49 14.47
C TRP A 5 15.24 -8.01 14.09
N LEU A 6 16.35 -7.28 13.99
CA LEU A 6 16.34 -5.88 13.49
C LEU A 6 15.78 -5.78 12.06
N ALA A 7 16.15 -6.70 11.18
CA ALA A 7 15.61 -6.72 9.81
C ALA A 7 14.09 -6.97 9.80
N LEU A 8 13.60 -7.91 10.63
CA LEU A 8 12.16 -8.16 10.76
C LEU A 8 11.41 -6.93 11.27
N VAL A 9 11.94 -6.25 12.30
CA VAL A 9 11.33 -5.03 12.84
C VAL A 9 11.20 -3.96 11.75
N ILE A 10 12.25 -3.74 10.94
CA ILE A 10 12.22 -2.77 9.84
C ILE A 10 11.18 -3.15 8.79
N ILE A 11 11.11 -4.43 8.40
CA ILE A 11 10.13 -4.92 7.42
C ILE A 11 8.71 -4.70 7.95
N VAL A 12 8.44 -5.03 9.21
CA VAL A 12 7.14 -4.82 9.86
C VAL A 12 6.79 -3.33 9.91
N LEU A 13 7.75 -2.48 10.28
CA LEU A 13 7.54 -1.03 10.37
C LEU A 13 7.13 -0.42 9.02
N VAL A 14 7.76 -0.88 7.93
CA VAL A 14 7.44 -0.43 6.56
C VAL A 14 6.10 -1.01 6.08
N TYR A 15 5.71 -2.20 6.57
CA TYR A 15 4.47 -2.85 6.18
C TYR A 15 3.22 -2.30 6.87
N ILE A 16 3.33 -1.81 8.12
CA ILE A 16 2.20 -1.29 8.89
C ILE A 16 1.38 -0.24 8.12
N PRO A 17 1.99 0.80 7.51
CA PRO A 17 1.23 1.80 6.76
C PRO A 17 0.44 1.21 5.58
N VAL A 18 1.04 0.24 4.88
CA VAL A 18 0.38 -0.47 3.75
C VAL A 18 -0.82 -1.27 4.24
N ALA A 19 -0.70 -1.92 5.41
CA ALA A 19 -1.82 -2.63 6.01
C ALA A 19 -2.94 -1.68 6.46
N ILE A 20 -2.58 -0.48 6.95
CA ILE A 20 -3.54 0.54 7.35
C ILE A 20 -4.31 1.09 6.13
N ASP A 21 -3.65 1.35 5.00
CA ASP A 21 -4.33 1.83 3.77
C ASP A 21 -5.50 0.91 3.36
N ALA A 22 -5.31 -0.40 3.44
CA ALA A 22 -6.36 -1.37 3.12
C ALA A 22 -7.59 -1.25 4.06
N THR A 23 -7.37 -0.88 5.33
CA THR A 23 -8.45 -0.66 6.30
C THR A 23 -9.10 0.71 6.15
N VAL A 24 -8.32 1.75 5.82
CA VAL A 24 -8.82 3.10 5.59
C VAL A 24 -9.79 3.11 4.41
N LEU A 25 -9.49 2.37 3.34
CA LEU A 25 -10.41 2.26 2.20
C LEU A 25 -11.76 1.65 2.61
N HIS A 26 -11.77 0.61 3.45
CA HIS A 26 -13.00 0.00 3.95
C HIS A 26 -13.81 0.94 4.87
N VAL A 27 -13.12 1.77 5.65
CA VAL A 27 -13.77 2.75 6.54
C VAL A 27 -14.27 3.97 5.76
N ALA A 28 -13.54 4.40 4.72
CA ALA A 28 -13.87 5.58 3.92
C ALA A 28 -14.85 5.30 2.77
N ALA A 29 -14.93 4.05 2.29
CA ALA A 29 -15.86 3.62 1.24
C ALA A 29 -17.32 4.04 1.49
N PRO A 30 -17.93 3.82 2.68
CA PRO A 30 -19.30 4.29 2.93
C PRO A 30 -19.41 5.82 2.90
N THR A 31 -18.40 6.55 3.35
CA THR A 31 -18.38 8.02 3.28
C THR A 31 -18.29 8.53 1.84
N LEU A 32 -17.47 7.88 1.01
CA LEU A 32 -17.35 8.14 -0.43
C LEU A 32 -18.64 7.83 -1.20
N SER A 33 -19.33 6.74 -0.84
CA SER A 33 -20.62 6.38 -1.44
C SER A 33 -21.69 7.45 -1.19
N MET A 34 -21.75 7.99 0.04
CA MET A 34 -22.71 9.03 0.40
C MET A 34 -22.40 10.39 -0.24
N THR A 35 -21.11 10.76 -0.41
CA THR A 35 -20.73 12.06 -0.98
C THR A 35 -20.75 12.08 -2.51
N LEU A 36 -20.50 10.95 -3.17
CA LEU A 36 -20.49 10.85 -4.65
C LEU A 36 -21.81 10.35 -5.23
N GLY A 37 -22.75 9.86 -4.40
CA GLY A 37 -23.97 9.22 -4.89
C GLY A 37 -23.72 7.90 -5.63
N ALA A 38 -22.60 7.23 -5.33
CA ALA A 38 -22.15 6.04 -6.03
C ALA A 38 -23.15 4.89 -5.83
N SER A 39 -23.48 4.20 -6.92
CA SER A 39 -24.34 3.02 -6.91
C SER A 39 -23.69 1.87 -6.13
N GLY A 40 -24.51 0.95 -5.59
CA GLY A 40 -23.98 -0.19 -4.81
C GLY A 40 -22.95 -1.05 -5.57
N ASN A 41 -23.04 -1.09 -6.90
CA ASN A 41 -22.08 -1.78 -7.76
C ASN A 41 -20.71 -1.07 -7.83
N GLU A 42 -20.69 0.26 -7.87
CA GLU A 42 -19.44 1.04 -7.84
C GLU A 42 -18.75 0.89 -6.48
N LEU A 43 -19.50 0.77 -5.40
CA LEU A 43 -18.94 0.53 -4.07
C LEU A 43 -18.24 -0.83 -3.96
N LEU A 44 -18.83 -1.88 -4.54
CA LEU A 44 -18.21 -3.19 -4.63
C LEU A 44 -16.91 -3.13 -5.45
N TRP A 45 -16.93 -2.44 -6.59
CA TRP A 45 -15.73 -2.25 -7.41
C TRP A 45 -14.62 -1.48 -6.69
N ILE A 46 -14.94 -0.45 -5.90
CA ILE A 46 -13.94 0.30 -5.10
C ILE A 46 -13.21 -0.63 -4.11
N ILE A 47 -13.93 -1.59 -3.53
CA ILE A 47 -13.36 -2.55 -2.58
C ILE A 47 -12.56 -3.63 -3.32
N ASP A 48 -13.14 -4.21 -4.37
CA ASP A 48 -12.56 -5.35 -5.07
C ASP A 48 -11.33 -5.00 -5.91
N ILE A 49 -11.26 -3.78 -6.44
CA ILE A 49 -10.16 -3.36 -7.32
C ILE A 49 -8.81 -3.37 -6.59
N TYR A 50 -8.80 -3.11 -5.28
CA TYR A 50 -7.58 -3.19 -4.47
C TYR A 50 -6.97 -4.59 -4.51
N SER A 51 -7.78 -5.62 -4.25
CA SER A 51 -7.34 -7.02 -4.29
C SER A 51 -6.91 -7.44 -5.69
N LEU A 52 -7.60 -6.95 -6.72
CA LEU A 52 -7.35 -7.29 -8.12
C LEU A 52 -6.02 -6.69 -8.61
N VAL A 53 -5.76 -5.43 -8.29
CA VAL A 53 -4.48 -4.76 -8.59
C VAL A 53 -3.34 -5.40 -7.80
N MET A 54 -3.55 -5.70 -6.50
CA MET A 54 -2.55 -6.38 -5.68
C MET A 54 -2.19 -7.75 -6.27
N ALA A 55 -3.18 -8.59 -6.59
CA ALA A 55 -2.94 -9.88 -7.23
C ALA A 55 -2.20 -9.74 -8.57
N GLY A 56 -2.57 -8.75 -9.39
CA GLY A 56 -1.90 -8.45 -10.66
C GLY A 56 -0.46 -7.94 -10.50
N MET A 57 -0.16 -7.20 -9.44
CA MET A 57 1.16 -6.61 -9.18
C MET A 57 2.11 -7.55 -8.44
N VAL A 58 1.62 -8.58 -7.75
CA VAL A 58 2.46 -9.56 -7.03
C VAL A 58 3.45 -10.24 -7.97
N LEU A 59 3.01 -10.69 -9.15
CA LEU A 59 3.88 -11.38 -10.11
C LEU A 59 4.97 -10.46 -10.69
N PRO A 60 4.64 -9.27 -11.23
CA PRO A 60 5.63 -8.31 -11.71
C PRO A 60 6.61 -7.85 -10.63
N MET A 61 6.13 -7.56 -9.42
CA MET A 61 6.99 -7.11 -8.32
C MET A 61 7.88 -8.23 -7.79
N GLY A 62 7.40 -9.48 -7.79
CA GLY A 62 8.21 -10.66 -7.51
C GLY A 62 9.34 -10.82 -8.54
N ALA A 63 9.01 -10.79 -9.83
CA ALA A 63 10.00 -10.87 -10.90
C ALA A 63 11.01 -9.71 -10.89
N LEU A 64 10.55 -8.50 -10.52
CA LEU A 64 11.43 -7.34 -10.34
C LEU A 64 12.38 -7.56 -9.15
N GLY A 65 11.85 -8.04 -8.02
CA GLY A 65 12.62 -8.39 -6.83
C GLY A 65 13.71 -9.43 -7.10
N ASP A 66 13.41 -10.43 -7.92
CA ASP A 66 14.37 -11.46 -8.35
C ASP A 66 15.48 -10.88 -9.22
N ARG A 67 15.18 -9.87 -10.07
CA ARG A 67 16.16 -9.24 -10.97
C ARG A 67 17.08 -8.23 -10.30
N ILE A 68 16.53 -7.30 -9.50
CA ILE A 68 17.30 -6.21 -8.88
C ILE A 68 17.70 -6.49 -7.42
N GLY A 69 17.13 -7.54 -6.82
CA GLY A 69 17.32 -7.94 -5.44
C GLY A 69 16.31 -7.32 -4.47
N PHE A 70 15.68 -8.15 -3.63
CA PHE A 70 14.68 -7.75 -2.64
C PHE A 70 15.14 -6.64 -1.69
N LYS A 71 16.42 -6.59 -1.32
CA LYS A 71 16.97 -5.50 -0.49
C LYS A 71 16.88 -4.15 -1.20
N ARG A 72 17.21 -4.08 -2.49
CA ARG A 72 17.10 -2.83 -3.27
C ARG A 72 15.65 -2.44 -3.48
N LEU A 73 14.80 -3.41 -3.79
CA LEU A 73 13.37 -3.19 -3.94
C LEU A 73 12.75 -2.61 -2.66
N LEU A 74 13.10 -3.16 -1.49
CA LEU A 74 12.66 -2.65 -0.19
C LEU A 74 13.12 -1.19 0.04
N MET A 75 14.38 -0.86 -0.27
CA MET A 75 14.88 0.51 -0.10
C MET A 75 14.19 1.50 -1.05
N ILE A 76 13.97 1.12 -2.31
CA ILE A 76 13.25 1.96 -3.28
C ILE A 76 11.81 2.20 -2.80
N GLY A 77 11.10 1.14 -2.39
CA GLY A 77 9.75 1.24 -1.87
C GLY A 77 9.66 2.11 -0.62
N SER A 78 10.63 2.00 0.29
CA SER A 78 10.67 2.81 1.52
C SER A 78 10.91 4.30 1.22
N VAL A 79 11.80 4.61 0.28
CA VAL A 79 12.05 6.00 -0.15
C VAL A 79 10.83 6.57 -0.84
N LEU A 80 10.22 5.81 -1.75
CA LEU A 80 9.00 6.22 -2.46
C LEU A 80 7.86 6.50 -1.48
N PHE A 81 7.64 5.59 -0.52
CA PHE A 81 6.65 5.77 0.54
C PHE A 81 6.92 7.01 1.38
N GLY A 82 8.17 7.21 1.82
CA GLY A 82 8.56 8.39 2.59
C GLY A 82 8.34 9.70 1.83
N LEU A 83 8.68 9.74 0.53
CA LEU A 83 8.45 10.91 -0.31
C LEU A 83 6.97 11.19 -0.53
N SER A 84 6.17 10.17 -0.82
CA SER A 84 4.72 10.31 -0.97
C SER A 84 4.05 10.76 0.33
N SER A 85 4.50 10.23 1.48
CA SER A 85 3.98 10.62 2.79
C SER A 85 4.34 12.07 3.15
N LEU A 86 5.56 12.52 2.82
CA LEU A 86 5.94 13.93 2.93
C LEU A 86 5.10 14.81 2.01
N ALA A 87 4.92 14.41 0.75
CA ALA A 87 4.08 15.14 -0.19
C ALA A 87 2.63 15.26 0.31
N ALA A 88 2.08 14.20 0.89
CA ALA A 88 0.77 14.22 1.53
C ALA A 88 0.72 15.14 2.76
N ALA A 89 1.78 15.16 3.59
CA ALA A 89 1.87 16.04 4.75
C ALA A 89 1.90 17.53 4.36
N PHE A 90 2.45 17.86 3.18
CA PHE A 90 2.47 19.22 2.62
C PHE A 90 1.35 19.48 1.60
N ALA A 91 0.44 18.53 1.39
CA ALA A 91 -0.67 18.69 0.47
C ALA A 91 -1.64 19.75 1.04
N PRO A 92 -2.01 20.79 0.26
CA PRO A 92 -2.85 21.88 0.78
C PRO A 92 -4.28 21.48 1.18
N SER A 93 -4.79 20.35 0.68
CA SER A 93 -6.09 19.74 0.98
C SER A 93 -6.36 18.60 0.01
#